data_AF-A0A7C9EI78-F1
#
_entry.id   AF-A0A7C9EI78-F1
#
_cell.length_a   1.000
_cell.length_b   1.000
_cell.length_c   1.000
_cell.angle_alpha   90.00
_cell.angle_beta   90.00
_cell.angle_gamma   90.00
#
_symmetry.space_group_name_H-M   'P 1'
#
loop_
_entity.id
_entity.type
_entity.pdbx_description
1 polymer ?
#
loop_
_entity_poly.entity_id
_entity_poly.type
_entity_poly.pdbx_seq_one_letter_code
_entity_poly.pdbx_strand_id
1 'polypeptide(L)'
;QLYEMRFNMKTGLASQRQLSASAVDFPRINENYTTRRQRYVYGTILDSIAKVQGIIKFDLHAEPDTRKTKLEVGGTVQGIFDLGPGRYGSEAIFVPREPDTATEEDDGFLIFFVHDENIGKSFVNVIDAKTMSADPVAVVELPSRVPYGFHAFFVTEEQLKDQGV
;
A
#
# COMPACT_ATOMS: atom_id res chain seq x y z
N GLN A 1 6.84 -11.40 2.01
CA GLN A 1 7.89 -10.80 2.88
C GLN A 1 8.49 -9.66 2.09
N LEU A 2 8.89 -8.57 2.75
CA LEU A 2 9.61 -7.48 2.09
C LEU A 2 11.12 -7.64 2.30
N TYR A 3 11.90 -7.50 1.23
CA TYR A 3 13.36 -7.53 1.25
C TYR A 3 13.95 -6.31 0.54
N GLU A 4 15.08 -5.83 1.05
CA GLU A 4 15.96 -4.90 0.35
C GLU A 4 17.12 -5.69 -0.29
N MET A 5 17.37 -5.46 -1.58
CA MET A 5 18.53 -6.01 -2.28
C MET A 5 19.46 -4.84 -2.68
N ARG A 6 20.75 -4.97 -2.38
CA ARG A 6 21.77 -3.97 -2.71
C ARG A 6 22.84 -4.57 -3.59
N PHE A 7 23.13 -3.88 -4.69
CA PHE A 7 24.12 -4.28 -5.68
C PHE A 7 25.22 -3.21 -5.78
N ASN A 8 26.48 -3.62 -5.70
CA ASN A 8 27.62 -2.75 -5.96
C ASN A 8 28.19 -3.06 -7.35
N MET A 9 27.95 -2.16 -8.30
CA MET A 9 28.36 -2.35 -9.70
C MET A 9 29.88 -2.25 -9.91
N LYS A 10 30.64 -1.65 -8.97
CA LYS A 10 32.11 -1.56 -9.06
C LYS A 10 32.80 -2.84 -8.59
N THR A 11 32.28 -3.46 -7.53
CA THR A 11 32.89 -4.65 -6.92
C THR A 11 32.21 -5.95 -7.34
N GLY A 12 31.01 -5.89 -7.93
CA GLY A 12 30.20 -7.06 -8.25
C GLY A 12 29.52 -7.73 -7.06
N LEU A 13 29.62 -7.14 -5.85
CA LEU A 13 29.02 -7.71 -4.63
C LEU A 13 27.52 -7.41 -4.55
N ALA A 14 26.76 -8.38 -4.05
CA ALA A 14 25.33 -8.25 -3.76
C ALA A 14 25.06 -8.61 -2.30
N SER A 15 24.04 -7.98 -1.70
CA SER A 15 23.55 -8.29 -0.36
C SER A 15 22.03 -8.19 -0.32
N GLN A 16 21.41 -8.91 0.61
CA GLN A 16 19.98 -8.86 0.86
C GLN A 16 19.72 -8.64 2.36
N ARG A 17 18.65 -7.91 2.68
CA ARG A 17 18.22 -7.62 4.04
C ARG A 17 16.72 -7.81 4.16
N GLN A 18 16.28 -8.67 5.08
CA GLN A 18 14.85 -8.84 5.38
C GLN A 18 14.33 -7.59 6.08
N LEU A 19 13.18 -7.09 5.61
CA LEU A 19 12.55 -5.87 6.15
C LEU A 19 11.27 -6.16 6.93
N SER A 20 10.61 -7.30 6.71
CA SER A 20 9.34 -7.63 7.39
C SER A 20 9.08 -9.14 7.50
N ALA A 21 8.09 -9.50 8.33
CA ALA A 21 7.53 -10.85 8.38
C ALA A 21 6.80 -11.24 7.06
N SER A 22 6.33 -12.48 6.97
CA SER A 22 5.66 -13.03 5.78
C SER A 22 4.26 -12.45 5.54
N ALA A 23 3.67 -12.86 4.40
CA ALA A 23 2.32 -12.53 3.97
C ALA A 23 2.07 -11.06 3.56
N VAL A 24 3.05 -10.47 2.87
CA VAL A 24 2.90 -9.15 2.22
C VAL A 24 3.22 -9.21 0.74
N ASP A 25 2.43 -8.50 -0.06
CA ASP A 25 2.55 -8.38 -1.53
C ASP A 25 1.93 -7.06 -2.04
N PHE A 26 1.92 -6.84 -3.35
CA PHE A 26 1.41 -5.64 -4.05
C PHE A 26 2.03 -4.34 -3.50
N PRO A 27 3.37 -4.18 -3.58
CA PRO A 27 4.04 -2.99 -3.08
C PRO A 27 3.70 -1.77 -3.92
N ARG A 28 3.32 -0.68 -3.25
CA ARG A 28 3.05 0.64 -3.83
C ARG A 28 3.86 1.71 -3.11
N ILE A 29 4.21 2.75 -3.84
CA ILE A 29 4.95 3.90 -3.34
C ILE A 29 4.22 5.17 -3.78
N ASN A 30 4.63 6.31 -3.25
CA ASN A 30 4.33 7.59 -3.91
C ASN A 30 5.04 7.64 -5.27
N GLU A 31 4.26 7.70 -6.36
CA GLU A 31 4.79 7.59 -7.72
C GLU A 31 5.71 8.76 -8.10
N ASN A 32 5.65 9.90 -7.40
CA ASN A 32 6.60 11.01 -7.55
C ASN A 32 8.04 10.63 -7.17
N TYR A 33 8.22 9.50 -6.47
CA TYR A 33 9.51 8.94 -6.07
C TYR A 33 9.91 7.71 -6.89
N THR A 34 9.19 7.40 -7.97
CA THR A 34 9.57 6.33 -8.90
C THR A 34 10.98 6.56 -9.42
N THR A 35 11.82 5.51 -9.42
CA THR A 35 13.26 5.54 -9.74
C THR A 35 14.15 6.37 -8.80
N ARG A 36 13.60 6.90 -7.71
CA ARG A 36 14.34 7.69 -6.71
C ARG A 36 14.41 6.93 -5.39
N ARG A 37 15.30 7.39 -4.49
CA ARG A 37 15.31 6.88 -3.12
C ARG A 37 14.00 7.29 -2.44
N GLN A 38 13.28 6.30 -1.95
CA GLN A 38 12.01 6.45 -1.24
C GLN A 38 12.16 5.88 0.18
N ARG A 39 11.38 6.43 1.11
CA ARG A 39 11.31 6.02 2.50
C ARG A 39 10.09 5.15 2.77
N TYR A 40 8.94 5.43 2.15
CA TYR A 40 7.69 4.78 2.49
C TYR A 40 7.19 3.83 1.40
N VAL A 41 6.86 2.61 1.81
CA VAL A 41 6.20 1.60 0.96
C VAL A 41 4.89 1.20 1.61
N TYR A 42 3.86 1.11 0.80
CA TYR A 42 2.57 0.53 1.15
C TYR A 42 2.48 -0.85 0.53
N GLY A 43 1.80 -1.78 1.20
CA GLY A 43 1.55 -3.11 0.65
C GLY A 43 0.25 -3.68 1.19
N THR A 44 -0.07 -4.88 0.76
CA THR A 44 -1.24 -5.62 1.22
C THR A 44 -0.83 -6.75 2.16
N ILE A 45 -1.67 -7.06 3.14
CA ILE A 45 -1.56 -8.24 3.99
C ILE A 45 -2.42 -9.34 3.38
N LEU A 46 -1.84 -10.52 3.13
CA LEU A 46 -2.54 -11.64 2.50
C LEU A 46 -2.92 -12.72 3.51
N ASP A 47 -4.08 -13.35 3.32
CA ASP A 47 -4.47 -14.56 4.03
C ASP A 47 -3.84 -15.83 3.41
N SER A 48 -4.21 -17.01 3.92
CA SER A 48 -3.68 -18.30 3.46
C SER A 48 -4.06 -18.68 2.02
N ILE A 49 -5.07 -18.03 1.43
CA ILE A 49 -5.53 -18.25 0.06
C ILE A 49 -5.34 -17.00 -0.82
N ALA A 50 -4.42 -16.11 -0.41
CA ALA A 50 -4.04 -14.89 -1.12
C ALA A 50 -5.15 -13.84 -1.27
N LYS A 51 -6.14 -13.80 -0.37
CA LYS A 51 -7.04 -12.64 -0.26
C LYS A 51 -6.42 -11.54 0.59
N VAL A 52 -6.61 -10.29 0.18
CA VAL A 52 -6.11 -9.11 0.90
C VAL A 52 -6.95 -8.85 2.15
N GLN A 53 -6.36 -8.92 3.34
CA GLN A 53 -7.01 -8.66 4.64
C GLN A 53 -6.78 -7.25 5.18
N GLY A 54 -5.83 -6.51 4.62
CA GLY A 54 -5.49 -5.20 5.11
C GLY A 54 -4.37 -4.54 4.34
N ILE A 55 -4.11 -3.27 4.66
CA ILE A 55 -3.05 -2.46 4.07
C ILE A 55 -1.99 -2.21 5.13
N ILE A 56 -0.72 -2.28 4.75
CA ILE A 56 0.42 -2.12 5.65
C ILE A 56 1.36 -1.04 5.12
N LYS A 57 1.89 -0.21 6.02
CA LYS A 57 2.87 0.83 5.73
C LYS A 57 4.22 0.50 6.33
N PHE A 58 5.27 0.65 5.53
CA PHE A 58 6.67 0.48 5.92
C PHE A 58 7.43 1.81 5.85
N ASP A 59 8.30 2.05 6.82
CA ASP A 59 9.40 3.03 6.76
C ASP A 59 10.71 2.27 6.54
N LEU A 60 11.30 2.43 5.35
CA LEU A 60 12.54 1.78 4.93
C LEU A 60 13.79 2.36 5.59
N HIS A 61 13.69 3.52 6.24
CA HIS A 61 14.77 4.11 7.01
C HIS A 61 14.81 3.63 8.46
N ALA A 62 13.73 2.99 8.94
CA ALA A 62 13.73 2.37 10.25
C ALA A 62 14.49 1.03 10.24
N GLU A 63 15.06 0.65 11.38
CA GLU A 63 15.73 -0.63 11.52
C GLU A 63 14.70 -1.78 11.57
N PRO A 64 14.87 -2.83 10.75
CA PRO A 64 14.02 -4.01 10.79
C PRO A 64 14.17 -4.75 12.12
N ASP A 65 13.03 -5.13 12.72
CA ASP A 65 13.03 -6.08 13.83
C ASP A 65 12.93 -7.51 13.30
N THR A 66 14.09 -8.15 13.14
CA THR A 66 14.22 -9.51 12.60
C THR A 66 13.67 -10.60 13.52
N ARG A 67 13.31 -10.28 14.76
CA ARG A 67 12.72 -11.23 15.71
C ARG A 67 11.21 -11.39 15.49
N LYS A 68 10.58 -10.47 14.76
CA LYS A 68 9.14 -10.52 14.49
C LYS A 68 8.80 -11.65 13.53
N THR A 69 7.86 -12.50 13.96
CA THR A 69 7.31 -13.59 13.12
C THR A 69 5.93 -13.24 12.56
N LYS A 70 5.35 -12.11 12.95
CA LYS A 70 4.03 -11.62 12.54
C LYS A 70 4.13 -10.17 12.07
N LEU A 71 3.16 -9.74 11.27
CA LEU A 71 3.01 -8.35 10.86
C LEU A 71 2.33 -7.58 12.01
N GLU A 72 3.08 -6.70 12.64
CA GLU A 72 2.61 -5.83 13.73
C GLU A 72 3.43 -4.54 13.71
N VAL A 73 2.85 -3.43 14.18
CA VAL A 73 3.49 -2.12 14.23
C VAL A 73 4.80 -2.18 15.05
N GLY A 74 5.83 -1.46 14.59
CA GLY A 74 7.18 -1.39 15.16
C GLY A 74 8.27 -1.94 14.22
N GLY A 75 9.50 -1.49 14.43
CA GLY A 75 10.58 -1.69 13.44
C GLY A 75 10.28 -0.89 12.17
N THR A 76 10.33 -1.55 11.01
CA THR A 76 9.95 -0.96 9.72
C THR A 76 8.46 -0.73 9.58
N VAL A 77 7.59 -1.46 10.29
CA VAL A 77 6.13 -1.33 10.15
C VAL A 77 5.63 -0.11 10.92
N GLN A 78 5.10 0.89 10.22
CA GLN A 78 4.59 2.12 10.84
C GLN A 78 3.08 2.08 11.13
N GLY A 79 2.33 1.31 10.34
CA GLY A 79 0.87 1.25 10.50
C GLY A 79 0.27 0.09 9.72
N ILE A 80 -0.89 -0.38 10.22
CA ILE A 80 -1.68 -1.44 9.60
C ILE A 80 -3.15 -0.99 9.63
N PHE A 81 -3.79 -1.02 8.47
CA PHE A 81 -5.23 -0.88 8.32
C PHE A 81 -5.85 -2.27 8.13
N ASP A 82 -6.55 -2.75 9.15
CA ASP A 82 -7.23 -4.05 9.15
C ASP A 82 -8.66 -3.89 8.60
N LEU A 83 -9.04 -4.72 7.60
CA LEU A 83 -10.39 -4.69 7.03
C LEU A 83 -11.44 -5.30 7.95
N GLY A 84 -11.02 -6.14 8.89
CA GLY A 84 -11.86 -6.95 9.72
C GLY A 84 -12.30 -8.27 9.04
N PRO A 85 -12.95 -9.16 9.81
CA PRO A 85 -13.30 -10.49 9.34
C PRO A 85 -14.32 -10.47 8.18
N GLY A 86 -14.08 -11.33 7.18
CA GLY A 86 -14.98 -11.49 6.02
C GLY A 86 -14.93 -10.34 5.01
N ARG A 87 -14.00 -9.38 5.18
CA ARG A 87 -13.82 -8.25 4.29
C ARG A 87 -12.45 -8.34 3.63
N TYR A 88 -12.43 -8.18 2.31
CA TYR A 88 -11.23 -8.39 1.52
C TYR A 88 -11.00 -7.26 0.52
N GLY A 89 -9.75 -6.82 0.41
CA GLY A 89 -9.36 -5.65 -0.36
C GLY A 89 -8.84 -5.94 -1.77
N SER A 90 -8.47 -4.88 -2.46
CA SER A 90 -7.57 -4.89 -3.62
C SER A 90 -6.18 -4.36 -3.25
N GLU A 91 -5.28 -4.28 -4.23
CA GLU A 91 -4.12 -3.38 -4.15
C GLU A 91 -4.59 -1.94 -3.83
N ALA A 92 -3.82 -1.23 -3.01
CA ALA A 92 -4.06 0.16 -2.67
C ALA A 92 -3.19 1.11 -3.47
N ILE A 93 -3.79 2.09 -4.15
CA ILE A 93 -3.08 3.13 -4.87
C ILE A 93 -2.79 4.31 -3.93
N PHE A 94 -1.55 4.81 -3.95
CA PHE A 94 -1.22 6.07 -3.29
C PHE A 94 -1.57 7.26 -4.18
N VAL A 95 -2.26 8.25 -3.61
CA VAL A 95 -2.58 9.52 -4.27
C VAL A 95 -2.07 10.66 -3.38
N PRO A 96 -1.15 11.51 -3.87
CA PRO A 96 -0.66 12.64 -3.09
C PRO A 96 -1.80 13.61 -2.76
N ARG A 97 -1.73 14.28 -1.60
CA ARG A 97 -2.78 15.24 -1.18
C ARG A 97 -2.95 16.38 -2.17
N GLU A 98 -1.84 16.91 -2.65
CA GLU A 98 -1.77 17.99 -3.61
C GLU A 98 -0.85 17.57 -4.77
N PRO A 99 -1.27 17.77 -6.04
CA PRO A 99 -0.41 17.51 -7.19
C PRO A 99 0.88 18.34 -7.13
N ASP A 100 2.01 17.74 -7.49
CA ASP A 100 3.31 18.41 -7.73
C ASP A 100 3.86 19.32 -6.62
N THR A 101 3.37 19.20 -5.39
CA THR A 101 3.89 19.94 -4.25
C THR A 101 4.99 19.16 -3.53
N ALA A 102 5.98 19.89 -3.00
CA ALA A 102 7.01 19.35 -2.11
C ALA A 102 6.44 19.08 -0.71
N THR A 103 5.43 18.22 -0.63
CA THR A 103 4.90 17.68 0.62
C THR A 103 5.75 16.50 1.09
N GLU A 104 5.51 16.05 2.32
CA GLU A 104 6.16 14.85 2.82
C GLU A 104 5.79 13.64 1.95
N GLU A 105 6.72 12.69 1.81
CA GLU A 105 6.58 11.56 0.88
C GLU A 105 5.29 10.74 1.08
N ASP A 106 4.79 10.65 2.31
CA ASP A 106 3.56 9.96 2.69
C ASP A 106 2.34 10.86 2.88
N ASP A 107 2.43 12.16 2.55
CA ASP A 107 1.30 13.07 2.64
C ASP A 107 0.31 12.87 1.49
N GLY A 108 -0.65 12.01 1.75
CA GLY A 108 -1.66 11.66 0.77
C GLY A 108 -2.62 10.62 1.30
N PHE A 109 -3.27 9.95 0.36
CA PHE A 109 -4.32 8.99 0.60
C PHE A 109 -3.98 7.65 -0.03
N LEU A 110 -4.50 6.59 0.57
CA LEU A 110 -4.54 5.27 -0.03
C LEU A 110 -5.98 4.98 -0.44
N ILE A 111 -6.17 4.60 -1.69
CA ILE A 111 -7.47 4.28 -2.26
C ILE A 111 -7.47 2.81 -2.69
N PHE A 112 -8.49 2.05 -2.30
CA PHE A 112 -8.62 0.64 -2.66
C PHE A 112 -10.07 0.18 -2.64
N PHE A 113 -10.36 -0.89 -3.36
CA PHE A 113 -11.65 -1.56 -3.28
C PHE A 113 -11.70 -2.48 -2.06
N VAL A 114 -12.89 -2.64 -1.49
CA VAL A 114 -13.19 -3.64 -0.46
C VAL A 114 -14.45 -4.38 -0.85
N HIS A 115 -14.39 -5.71 -0.84
CA HIS A 115 -15.56 -6.57 -0.92
C HIS A 115 -15.86 -7.12 0.48
N ASP A 116 -17.07 -6.86 0.97
CA ASP A 116 -17.58 -7.44 2.20
C ASP A 116 -18.38 -8.71 1.85
N GLU A 117 -17.78 -9.87 2.08
CA GLU A 117 -18.42 -11.17 1.82
C GLU A 117 -19.58 -11.45 2.79
N ASN A 118 -19.64 -10.75 3.94
CA ASN A 118 -20.73 -10.93 4.91
C ASN A 118 -22.06 -10.37 4.39
N ILE A 119 -22.01 -9.30 3.59
CA ILE A 119 -23.20 -8.63 3.04
C ILE A 119 -23.25 -8.62 1.51
N GLY A 120 -22.23 -9.16 0.84
CA GLY A 120 -22.15 -9.24 -0.61
C GLY A 120 -21.97 -7.90 -1.33
N LYS A 121 -21.54 -6.85 -0.63
CA LYS A 121 -21.37 -5.49 -1.18
C LYS A 121 -19.90 -5.15 -1.45
N SER A 122 -19.68 -4.13 -2.27
CA SER A 122 -18.34 -3.59 -2.54
C SER A 122 -18.30 -2.10 -2.26
N PHE A 123 -17.11 -1.64 -1.86
CA PHE A 123 -16.85 -0.27 -1.46
C PHE A 123 -15.53 0.22 -2.07
N VAL A 124 -15.41 1.53 -2.24
CA VAL A 124 -14.11 2.20 -2.33
C VAL A 124 -13.81 2.79 -0.96
N ASN A 125 -12.68 2.40 -0.38
CA ASN A 125 -12.17 2.99 0.85
C ASN A 125 -11.07 4.00 0.51
N VAL A 126 -11.08 5.12 1.22
CA VAL A 126 -10.03 6.12 1.21
C VAL A 126 -9.53 6.28 2.64
N ILE A 127 -8.25 6.03 2.87
CA ILE A 127 -7.60 6.19 4.18
C ILE A 127 -6.46 7.19 4.07
N ASP A 128 -6.12 7.85 5.17
CA ASP A 128 -4.96 8.73 5.23
C ASP A 128 -3.67 7.89 5.30
N ALA A 129 -2.80 8.07 4.30
CA ALA A 129 -1.60 7.24 4.10
C ALA A 129 -0.54 7.50 5.18
N LYS A 130 -0.55 8.71 5.75
CA LYS A 130 0.40 9.11 6.78
C LYS A 130 0.09 8.43 8.11
N THR A 131 -1.16 8.57 8.55
CA THR A 131 -1.62 8.12 9.87
C THR A 131 -1.99 6.65 9.91
N MET A 132 -2.37 6.05 8.78
CA MET A 132 -2.91 4.68 8.71
C MET A 132 -4.05 4.46 9.72
N SER A 133 -4.86 5.51 9.95
CA SER A 133 -5.98 5.48 10.88
C SER A 133 -6.95 4.33 10.60
N ALA A 134 -7.46 3.69 11.64
CA ALA A 134 -8.51 2.67 11.52
C ALA A 134 -9.84 3.24 11.02
N ASP A 135 -10.06 4.55 11.19
CA ASP A 135 -11.21 5.27 10.67
C ASP A 135 -10.91 5.81 9.26
N PRO A 136 -11.57 5.32 8.21
CA PRO A 136 -11.36 5.83 6.85
C PRO A 136 -11.79 7.29 6.72
N VAL A 137 -11.09 8.02 5.85
CA VAL A 137 -11.45 9.39 5.46
C VAL A 137 -12.76 9.38 4.67
N ALA A 138 -12.96 8.38 3.81
CA ALA A 138 -14.18 8.18 3.07
C ALA A 138 -14.43 6.70 2.77
N VAL A 139 -15.71 6.34 2.69
CA VAL A 139 -16.19 5.03 2.24
C VAL A 139 -17.32 5.25 1.26
N VAL A 140 -17.17 4.75 0.03
CA VAL A 140 -18.18 4.88 -1.04
C VAL A 140 -18.72 3.51 -1.36
N GLU A 141 -20.01 3.28 -1.12
CA GLU A 141 -20.70 2.05 -1.54
C GLU A 141 -20.84 2.02 -3.07
N LEU A 142 -20.53 0.88 -3.67
CA LEU A 142 -20.67 0.66 -5.11
C LEU A 142 -21.99 -0.06 -5.43
N PRO A 143 -22.63 0.25 -6.57
CA PRO A 143 -23.92 -0.33 -6.94
C PRO A 143 -23.83 -1.82 -7.31
N SER A 144 -22.62 -2.32 -7.55
CA SER A 144 -22.35 -3.68 -8.00
C SER A 144 -21.07 -4.21 -7.35
N ARG A 145 -20.97 -5.55 -7.28
CA ARG A 145 -19.78 -6.24 -6.79
C ARG A 145 -18.58 -5.94 -7.70
N VAL A 146 -17.47 -5.55 -7.09
CA VAL A 146 -16.14 -5.52 -7.72
C VAL A 146 -15.45 -6.85 -7.40
N PRO A 147 -15.07 -7.66 -8.41
CA PRO A 147 -14.35 -8.91 -8.18
C PRO A 147 -12.91 -8.65 -7.73
N TYR A 148 -12.27 -9.68 -7.17
CA TYR A 148 -10.85 -9.61 -6.82
C TYR A 148 -10.01 -9.37 -8.08
N GLY A 149 -9.31 -8.24 -8.09
CA GLY A 149 -8.45 -7.80 -9.18
C GLY A 149 -6.97 -7.93 -8.84
N PHE A 150 -6.14 -7.33 -9.70
CA PHE A 150 -4.70 -7.24 -9.51
C PHE A 150 -4.31 -5.77 -9.33
N HIS A 151 -3.76 -5.15 -10.37
CA HIS A 151 -3.19 -3.82 -10.27
C HIS A 151 -4.21 -2.72 -10.51
N ALA A 152 -3.99 -1.61 -9.80
CA ALA A 152 -4.73 -0.37 -9.96
C ALA A 152 -3.82 0.76 -10.44
N PHE A 153 -4.43 1.78 -11.05
CA PHE A 153 -3.75 3.02 -11.42
C PHE A 153 -4.69 4.18 -11.18
N PHE A 154 -4.14 5.32 -10.78
CA PHE A 154 -4.88 6.57 -10.62
C PHE A 154 -4.44 7.54 -11.71
N VAL A 155 -5.42 8.18 -12.35
CA VAL A 155 -5.19 9.22 -13.35
C VAL A 155 -5.80 10.51 -12.86
N THR A 156 -5.02 11.59 -12.90
CA THR A 156 -5.54 12.92 -12.56
C THR A 156 -6.48 13.41 -13.65
N GLU A 157 -7.31 14.40 -13.32
CA GLU A 157 -8.15 15.07 -14.31
C GLU A 157 -7.32 15.69 -15.43
N GLU A 158 -6.16 16.27 -15.11
CA GLU A 158 -5.21 16.83 -16.09
C GLU A 158 -4.67 15.75 -17.03
N GLN A 159 -4.18 14.62 -16.49
CA GLN A 159 -3.72 13.49 -17.29
C GLN A 159 -4.81 12.91 -18.18
N LEU A 160 -6.07 12.91 -17.72
CA LEU A 160 -7.22 12.50 -18.53
C LEU A 160 -7.50 13.49 -19.67
N LYS A 161 -7.44 14.80 -19.41
CA LYS A 161 -7.63 15.84 -20.44
C LYS A 161 -6.55 15.78 -21.52
N ASP A 162 -5.32 15.46 -21.14
CA ASP A 162 -4.19 15.32 -22.05
C ASP A 162 -4.27 14.08 -22.98
N GLN A 163 -5.24 13.19 -22.78
CA GLN A 163 -5.44 12.03 -23.66
C GLN A 163 -6.05 12.37 -25.02
N GLY A 164 -6.54 13.60 -25.22
CA GLY A 164 -6.93 14.12 -26.53
C GLY A 164 -8.17 13.44 -27.14
N VAL A 165 -9.33 14.10 -26.99
CA VAL A 165 -10.35 14.16 -28.04
C VAL A 165 -10.44 15.61 -28.52
#